data_AF-Q1RK39-F1
#
_entry.id   AF-Q1RK39-F1
#
_cell.length_a   1.000
_cell.length_b   1.000
_cell.length_c   1.000
_cell.angle_alpha   90.00
_cell.angle_beta   90.00
_cell.angle_gamma   90.00
#
_symmetry.space_group_name_H-M   'P 1'
#
loop_
_entity.id
_entity.type
_entity.pdbx_description
1 polymer ?
#
loop_
_entity_poly.entity_id
_entity_poly.type
_entity_poly.pdbx_seq_one_letter_code
_entity_poly.pdbx_strand_id
1 'polypeptide(L)' 'MNFSEEERQAYEDRLKWLMIEANTIKKAETTAIEKRNIEIAKKMLIKGKPLDEIIEFTDLTEEQIKELKTEL' A
#
# COMPACT_ATOMS: atom_id res chain seq x y z
N MET A 1 -37.17 -8.79 3.86
CA MET A 1 -37.33 -7.65 4.78
C MET A 1 -37.89 -6.51 3.95
N ASN A 2 -39.06 -5.96 4.30
CA ASN A 2 -39.68 -4.87 3.54
C ASN A 2 -39.30 -3.55 4.22
N PHE A 3 -38.14 -2.99 3.84
CA PHE A 3 -37.74 -1.67 4.27
C PHE A 3 -38.57 -0.60 3.56
N SER A 4 -38.85 0.51 4.25
CA SER A 4 -39.33 1.72 3.57
C SER A 4 -38.23 2.26 2.63
N GLU A 5 -38.61 3.11 1.68
CA GLU A 5 -37.65 3.73 0.75
C GLU A 5 -36.53 4.49 1.50
N GLU A 6 -36.91 5.19 2.57
CA GLU A 6 -35.98 5.95 3.42
C GLU A 6 -35.04 5.02 4.21
N GLU A 7 -35.57 3.93 4.77
CA GLU A 7 -34.77 2.92 5.47
C GLU A 7 -33.78 2.23 4.53
N ARG A 8 -34.21 1.93 3.30
CA ARG A 8 -33.33 1.38 2.26
C ARG A 8 -32.21 2.36 1.91
N GLN A 9 -32.54 3.63 1.69
CA GLN A 9 -31.56 4.65 1.35
C GLN A 9 -30.50 4.83 2.45
N ALA A 10 -30.94 4.92 3.71
CA ALA A 10 -30.03 5.03 4.85
C ALA A 10 -29.13 3.79 4.99
N TYR A 11 -29.66 2.59 4.73
CA TYR A 11 -28.89 1.36 4.73
C TYR A 11 -27.83 1.35 3.61
N GLU A 12 -28.22 1.72 2.39
CA GLU A 12 -27.30 1.80 1.26
C GLU A 12 -26.20 2.84 1.46
N ASP A 13 -26.51 3.99 2.03
CA ASP A 13 -25.52 5.03 2.29
C ASP A 13 -24.53 4.61 3.38
N ARG A 14 -25.00 3.88 4.41
CA ARG A 14 -24.11 3.25 5.39
C ARG A 14 -23.20 2.20 4.76
N LEU A 15 -23.74 1.37 3.86
CA LEU A 15 -22.93 0.37 3.14
C LEU A 15 -21.85 1.03 2.28
N LYS A 16 -22.18 2.11 1.56
CA LYS A 16 -21.19 2.89 0.79
C LYS A 16 -20.10 3.44 1.69
N TRP A 17 -20.46 3.98 2.86
CA TRP A 17 -19.48 4.48 3.83
C TRP A 17 -18.53 3.38 4.31
N LEU A 18 -19.07 2.21 4.70
CA LEU A 18 -18.25 1.07 5.13
C LEU A 18 -17.31 0.58 4.03
N MET A 19 -17.75 0.58 2.77
CA MET A 19 -16.91 0.22 1.64
C MET A 19 -15.77 1.22 1.43
N ILE A 20 -16.05 2.53 1.55
CA ILE A 20 -15.03 3.58 1.45
C ILE A 20 -14.00 3.44 2.58
N GLU A 21 -14.47 3.20 3.81
CA GLU A 21 -13.62 3.00 4.97
C GLU A 21 -12.71 1.78 4.78
N ALA A 22 -13.27 0.63 4.38
CA ALA A 22 -12.52 -0.60 4.12
C ALA A 22 -11.45 -0.40 3.04
N ASN A 23 -11.79 0.28 1.94
CA ASN A 23 -10.83 0.61 0.88
C ASN A 23 -9.72 1.55 1.38
N THR A 24 -10.06 2.51 2.23
CA THR A 24 -9.09 3.45 2.83
C THR A 24 -8.10 2.73 3.73
N ILE A 25 -8.58 1.81 4.57
CA ILE A 25 -7.74 0.98 5.43
C ILE A 25 -6.80 0.12 4.59
N LYS A 26 -7.35 -0.58 3.58
CA LYS A 26 -6.54 -1.41 2.67
C LYS A 26 -5.44 -0.60 1.97
N LYS A 27 -5.76 0.61 1.51
CA LYS A 27 -4.77 1.51 0.89
C LYS A 27 -3.69 1.95 1.89
N ALA A 28 -4.07 2.25 3.13
CA ALA A 28 -3.11 2.60 4.17
C ALA A 28 -2.15 1.45 4.48
N GLU A 29 -2.65 0.22 4.54
CA GLU A 29 -1.84 -0.98 4.73
C GLU A 29 -0.85 -1.20 3.58
N THR A 30 -1.31 -1.14 2.33
CA THR A 30 -0.42 -1.30 1.16
C THR A 30 0.65 -0.21 1.13
N THR A 31 0.29 1.05 1.36
CA THR A 31 1.26 2.16 1.39
C THR A 31 2.24 2.04 2.56
N ALA A 32 1.84 1.49 3.71
CA ALA A 32 2.75 1.27 4.83
C ALA A 32 3.80 0.20 4.50
N ILE A 33 3.40 -0.88 3.83
CA ILE A 33 4.31 -1.94 3.37
C ILE A 33 5.29 -1.39 2.33
N GLU A 34 4.80 -0.65 1.33
CA GLU A 34 5.64 -0.02 0.30
C GLU A 34 6.72 0.89 0.93
N LYS A 35 6.32 1.78 1.85
CA LYS A 35 7.26 2.67 2.56
C LYS A 35 8.31 1.90 3.33
N ARG A 36 7.91 0.84 4.04
CA ARG A 36 8.83 -0.02 4.78
C ARG A 36 9.84 -0.70 3.85
N ASN A 37 9.38 -1.22 2.71
CA ASN A 37 10.25 -1.88 1.73
C ASN A 37 11.26 -0.91 1.13
N ILE A 38 10.84 0.33 0.82
CA ILE A 38 11.73 1.40 0.37
C ILE A 38 12.80 1.72 1.43
N GLU A 39 12.42 1.84 2.71
CA GLU A 39 13.39 2.10 3.78
C GLU A 39 14.41 0.96 3.95
N ILE A 40 13.96 -0.29 3.82
CA ILE A 40 14.84 -1.46 3.86
C ILE A 40 15.79 -1.43 2.67
N ALA A 41 15.28 -1.19 1.45
CA ALA A 41 16.09 -1.09 0.24
C ALA A 41 17.15 0.01 0.35
N LYS A 42 16.80 1.20 0.85
CA LYS A 42 17.76 2.29 1.12
C LYS A 42 18.87 1.84 2.09
N LYS A 43 18.52 1.17 3.19
CA LYS A 43 19.49 0.65 4.16
C LYS A 43 20.39 -0.43 3.55
N MET A 44 19.86 -1.29 2.68
CA MET A 44 20.62 -2.34 1.99
C MET A 44 21.58 -1.76 0.94
N LEU A 45 21.14 -0.74 0.19
CA LEU A 45 21.98 0.01 -0.75
C LEU A 45 23.16 0.67 -0.04
N ILE A 46 22.92 1.34 1.09
CA ILE A 46 23.98 1.95 1.92
C ILE A 46 24.98 0.90 2.41
N LYS A 47 24.51 -0.32 2.71
CA LYS A 47 25.36 -1.46 3.12
C LYS A 47 26.05 -2.16 1.95
N GLY A 48 25.85 -1.70 0.71
CA GLY A 48 26.48 -2.27 -0.49
C GLY A 48 25.98 -3.67 -0.85
N LYS A 49 24.74 -4.01 -0.48
CA LYS A 49 24.12 -5.29 -0.84
C LYS A 49 23.88 -5.39 -2.35
N PRO A 50 23.99 -6.60 -2.94
CA PRO A 50 23.75 -6.80 -4.37
C PRO A 50 22.27 -6.53 -4.71
N LEU A 51 22.03 -6.12 -5.96
CA LEU A 51 20.71 -5.74 -6.45
C LEU A 51 19.71 -6.90 -6.35
N ASP A 52 20.14 -8.11 -6.71
CA ASP A 52 19.30 -9.32 -6.67
C ASP A 52 18.76 -9.60 -5.26
N GLU A 53 19.61 -9.43 -4.24
CA GLU A 53 19.22 -9.61 -2.82
C GLU A 53 18.21 -8.54 -2.39
N ILE A 54 18.33 -7.31 -2.91
CA ILE A 54 17.40 -6.23 -2.59
C ILE A 54 16.03 -6.51 -3.24
N ILE A 55 16.01 -6.97 -4.48
CA ILE A 55 14.76 -7.33 -5.19
C ILE A 55 14.05 -8.46 -4.45
N GLU A 56 14.77 -9.52 -4.09
CA GLU A 56 14.21 -10.69 -3.41
C GLU A 56 13.57 -10.35 -2.06
N PHE A 57 14.16 -9.44 -1.28
CA PHE A 57 13.67 -9.13 0.06
C PHE A 57 12.70 -7.94 0.16
N THR A 58 12.61 -7.11 -0.89
CA THR A 58 11.79 -5.87 -0.83
C THR A 58 10.64 -5.85 -1.83
N ASP A 59 10.54 -6.85 -2.70
CA ASP A 59 9.55 -6.93 -3.78
C ASP A 59 9.54 -5.68 -4.70
N LEU A 60 10.64 -4.90 -4.70
CA LEU A 60 10.81 -3.73 -5.54
C LEU A 60 11.37 -4.14 -6.90
N THR A 61 10.97 -3.42 -7.94
CA THR A 61 11.53 -3.62 -9.28
C THR A 61 12.93 -3.03 -9.37
N GLU A 62 13.72 -3.51 -10.35
CA GLU A 62 15.02 -2.91 -10.65
C GLU A 62 14.94 -1.40 -10.92
N GLU A 63 13.88 -0.96 -11.60
CA GLU A 63 13.67 0.45 -11.95
C GLU A 63 13.50 1.29 -10.68
N GLN A 64 12.64 0.84 -9.75
CA GLN A 64 12.44 1.50 -8.47
C GLN A 64 13.74 1.58 -7.66
N ILE A 65 14.55 0.52 -7.64
CA ILE A 65 15.82 0.51 -6.91
C ILE A 65 16.84 1.47 -7.57
N LYS A 66 16.86 1.57 -8.91
CA LYS A 66 17.70 2.53 -9.65
C LYS A 66 17.29 3.98 -9.38
N GLU A 67 16.00 4.27 -9.29
CA GLU A 67 15.49 5.58 -8.86
C GLU A 67 15.94 5.90 -7.45
N LEU A 68 15.77 4.98 -6.50
CA LEU A 68 16.21 5.15 -5.11
C LEU A 68 17.72 5.43 -4.99
N LYS A 69 18.54 4.81 -5.84
CA LYS A 69 19.99 5.05 -5.89
C LYS A 69 20.34 6.45 -6.42
N THR A 70 19.48 7.05 -7.23
CA THR A 70 19.68 8.40 -7.78
C THR A 70 19.31 9.50 -6.77
N GLU A 71 18.38 9.20 -5.85
CA GLU A 71 17.95 10.10 -4.78
C GLU A 71 18.82 10.05 -3.51
N LEU A 72 19.74 9.09 -3.42
CA LEU A 72 20.64 8.82 -2.28
C LEU A 72 21.98 9.55 -2.42
#